data_AF-A0A914YZX7-F1
#
_entry.id   AF-A0A914YZX7-F1
#
_cell.length_a   1.000
_cell.length_b   1.000
_cell.length_c   1.000
_cell.angle_alpha   90.00
_cell.angle_beta   90.00
_cell.angle_gamma   90.00
#
_symmetry.space_group_name_H-M   'P 1'
#
loop_
_entity.id
_entity.type
_entity.pdbx_description
1 polymer ?
#
loop_
_entity_poly.entity_id
_entity_poly.type
_entity_poly.pdbx_seq_one_letter_code
_entity_poly.pdbx_strand_id
1 'polypeptide(L)'
;MSSVSNSLQAGEWGNEEREGKMVFEKGIGFDLTIINESYGFQIFVNDERFCTFAHRDDPSDISGLQIQGDVEITGIQVTLIDL
;
A
#
# COMPACT_ATOMS: atom_id res chain seq x y z
N MET A 1 -13.31 9.48 6.84
CA MET A 1 -11.94 8.91 6.86
C MET A 1 -11.43 8.92 5.43
N SER A 2 -10.12 9.07 5.23
CA SER A 2 -9.47 9.02 3.93
C SER A 2 -8.18 8.23 4.05
N SER A 3 -7.80 7.49 3.02
CA SER A 3 -6.44 6.99 2.84
C SER A 3 -5.48 8.14 2.54
N VAL A 4 -4.23 7.99 2.97
CA VAL A 4 -3.14 8.89 2.67
C VAL A 4 -1.94 8.03 2.27
N SER A 5 -1.34 8.33 1.12
CA SER A 5 -0.09 7.73 0.68
C SER A 5 1.00 8.80 0.65
N ASN A 6 2.21 8.46 1.07
CA ASN A 6 3.35 9.37 1.08
C ASN A 6 4.67 8.59 1.12
N SER A 7 5.78 9.28 0.92
CA SER A 7 7.14 8.74 1.08
C SER A 7 7.91 9.58 2.08
N LEU A 8 8.65 8.91 2.97
CA LEU A 8 9.57 9.52 3.93
C LEU A 8 10.98 9.38 3.36
N GLN A 9 11.58 10.48 2.91
CA GLN A 9 12.90 10.49 2.29
C GLN A 9 13.80 11.44 3.07
N ALA A 10 15.03 11.03 3.37
CA ALA A 10 15.98 11.82 4.16
C ALA A 10 15.41 12.36 5.50
N GLY A 11 14.45 11.65 6.10
CA GLY A 11 13.81 12.05 7.36
C GLY A 11 12.65 13.05 7.22
N GLU A 12 12.24 13.40 6.01
CA GLU A 12 11.14 14.33 5.74
C GLU A 12 10.03 13.69 4.91
N TRP A 13 8.78 14.00 5.26
CA TRP A 13 7.61 13.57 4.51
C TRP A 13 7.44 14.44 3.26
N GLY A 14 7.19 13.79 2.12
CA GLY A 14 6.82 14.48 0.89
C GLY A 14 5.37 14.98 0.88
N ASN A 15 4.86 15.25 -0.33
CA ASN A 15 3.47 15.64 -0.52
C ASN A 15 2.53 14.45 -0.25
N GLU A 16 1.48 14.68 0.53
CA GLU A 16 0.43 13.69 0.76
C GLU A 16 -0.42 13.49 -0.51
N GLU A 17 -0.66 12.24 -0.86
CA GLU A 17 -1.64 11.85 -1.88
C GLU A 17 -2.88 11.29 -1.19
N ARG A 18 -4.04 11.84 -1.52
CA ARG A 18 -5.33 11.44 -0.96
C ARG A 18 -6.22 10.98 -2.11
N GLU A 19 -6.28 9.67 -2.31
CA GLU A 19 -7.08 9.07 -3.36
C GLU A 19 -8.17 8.15 -2.81
N GLY A 20 -9.29 8.10 -3.54
CA GLY A 20 -10.36 7.16 -3.27
C GLY A 20 -11.30 7.56 -2.13
N LYS A 21 -12.45 6.89 -2.10
CA LYS A 21 -13.36 6.89 -0.94
C LYS A 21 -12.85 5.83 0.04
N MET A 22 -12.97 6.06 1.35
CA MET A 22 -12.65 5.03 2.35
C MET A 22 -13.46 3.76 2.10
N VAL A 23 -12.76 2.64 1.87
CA VAL A 23 -13.34 1.31 1.62
C VAL A 23 -13.23 0.36 2.82
N PHE A 24 -12.54 0.77 3.89
CA PHE A 24 -12.42 -0.02 5.12
C PHE A 24 -13.49 0.36 6.13
N GLU A 25 -14.07 -0.65 6.77
CA GLU A 25 -15.07 -0.52 7.83
C GLU A 25 -14.59 -1.21 9.11
N LYS A 26 -14.79 -0.56 10.25
CA LYS A 26 -14.34 -1.09 11.55
C LYS A 26 -15.03 -2.42 11.86
N GLY A 27 -14.25 -3.45 12.18
CA GLY A 27 -14.74 -4.77 12.55
C GLY A 27 -15.10 -5.67 11.35
N ILE A 28 -14.89 -5.20 10.12
CA ILE A 28 -15.08 -5.97 8.90
C ILE A 28 -13.69 -6.35 8.35
N GLY A 29 -13.50 -7.62 8.02
CA GLY A 29 -12.26 -8.11 7.40
C GLY A 29 -12.11 -7.62 5.96
N PHE A 30 -10.88 -7.56 5.47
CA PHE A 30 -10.56 -7.21 4.09
C PHE A 30 -9.29 -7.92 3.64
N ASP A 31 -9.17 -8.12 2.33
CA ASP A 31 -7.93 -8.53 1.68
C ASP A 31 -7.25 -7.30 1.08
N LEU A 32 -5.96 -7.11 1.40
CA LEU A 32 -5.15 -6.02 0.87
C LEU A 32 -4.00 -6.61 0.05
N THR A 33 -3.99 -6.28 -1.24
CA THR A 33 -2.91 -6.70 -2.15
C THR A 33 -2.13 -5.47 -2.59
N ILE A 34 -0.81 -5.50 -2.41
CA ILE A 34 0.12 -4.46 -2.87
C ILE A 34 1.07 -5.11 -3.88
N ILE A 35 1.09 -4.57 -5.09
CA ILE A 35 1.98 -5.03 -6.17
C ILE A 35 3.01 -3.93 -6.44
N ASN A 36 4.28 -4.29 -6.39
CA ASN A 36 5.40 -3.41 -6.71
C ASN A 36 5.67 -3.48 -8.23
N GLU A 37 5.15 -2.51 -8.99
CA GLU A 37 5.44 -2.40 -10.42
C GLU A 37 6.63 -1.48 -10.67
N SER A 38 7.19 -1.48 -11.88
CA SER A 38 8.29 -0.57 -12.22
C SER A 38 7.94 0.92 -12.12
N TYR A 39 6.65 1.27 -12.14
CA TYR A 39 6.16 2.65 -12.13
C TYR A 39 5.51 3.08 -10.81
N GLY A 40 5.15 2.14 -9.93
CA GLY A 40 4.46 2.46 -8.67
C GLY A 40 3.91 1.24 -7.97
N PHE A 41 3.42 1.45 -6.74
CA PHE A 41 2.61 0.45 -6.07
C PHE A 41 1.19 0.46 -6.61
N GLN A 42 0.71 -0.68 -7.08
CA GLN A 42 -0.73 -0.90 -7.28
C GLN A 42 -1.33 -1.47 -6.01
N ILE A 43 -2.42 -0.87 -5.54
CA ILE A 43 -3.12 -1.32 -4.32
C ILE A 43 -4.52 -1.79 -4.69
N PHE A 44 -4.88 -2.98 -4.22
CA PHE A 44 -6.20 -3.59 -4.37
C PHE A 44 -6.78 -3.89 -2.99
N VAL A 45 -8.09 -3.68 -2.86
CA VAL A 45 -8.86 -4.05 -1.66
C VAL A 45 -9.97 -4.98 -2.10
N ASN A 46 -10.02 -6.19 -1.54
CA ASN A 46 -10.95 -7.24 -1.93
C ASN A 46 -10.97 -7.46 -3.46
N ASP A 47 -9.78 -7.62 -4.05
CA ASP A 47 -9.54 -7.79 -5.49
C ASP A 47 -9.96 -6.62 -6.41
N GLU A 48 -10.51 -5.53 -5.88
CA GLU A 48 -10.82 -4.32 -6.65
C GLU A 48 -9.69 -3.31 -6.58
N ARG A 49 -9.30 -2.74 -7.74
CA ARG A 49 -8.23 -1.73 -7.81
C ARG A 49 -8.65 -0.49 -7.04
N PHE A 50 -7.88 -0.16 -6.00
CA PHE A 50 -8.15 0.97 -5.12
C PHE A 50 -7.42 2.23 -5.58
N CYS A 51 -6.09 2.18 -5.68
CA CYS A 51 -5.28 3.29 -6.17
C CYS A 51 -3.91 2.84 -6.70
N THR A 52 -3.16 3.79 -7.24
CA THR A 52 -1.76 3.62 -7.63
C THR A 52 -0.94 4.72 -6.96
N PHE A 53 0.15 4.36 -6.30
CA PHE A 53 1.11 5.32 -5.77
C PHE A 53 2.40 5.27 -6.59
N ALA A 54 2.70 6.32 -7.34
CA ALA A 54 3.89 6.37 -8.18
C ALA A 54 5.16 6.31 -7.32
N HIS A 55 6.17 5.57 -7.77
CA HIS A 55 7.42 5.49 -7.03
C HIS A 55 8.12 6.85 -6.96
N ARG A 56 8.65 7.16 -5.77
CA ARG A 56 9.49 8.34 -5.52
C ARG A 56 10.97 7.97 -5.32
N ASP A 57 11.27 6.67 -5.26
CA ASP A 57 12.60 6.05 -5.17
C ASP A 57 12.68 4.85 -6.15
N ASP A 58 13.84 4.21 -6.26
CA ASP A 58 13.99 3.02 -7.11
C ASP A 58 13.12 1.86 -6.59
N PRO A 59 12.23 1.27 -7.42
CA PRO A 59 11.39 0.15 -7.01
C PRO A 59 12.18 -1.08 -6.57
N SER A 60 13.44 -1.22 -6.99
CA SER A 60 14.31 -2.35 -6.63
C SER A 60 14.92 -2.25 -5.22
N ASP A 61 14.91 -1.06 -4.61
CA ASP A 61 15.42 -0.85 -3.24
C ASP A 61 14.40 -1.25 -2.16
N ILE A 62 13.16 -1.58 -2.53
CA ILE A 62 12.10 -1.96 -1.60
C ILE A 62 12.32 -3.40 -1.12
N SER A 63 12.68 -3.57 0.15
CA SER A 63 13.06 -4.87 0.71
C SER A 63 12.24 -5.30 1.94
N GLY A 64 11.26 -4.51 2.37
CA GLY A 64 10.56 -4.75 3.62
C GLY A 64 9.12 -4.24 3.62
N LEU A 65 8.29 -4.91 4.42
CA LEU A 65 6.91 -4.54 4.70
C LEU A 65 6.75 -4.35 6.21
N GLN A 66 6.17 -3.21 6.60
CA GLN A 66 5.80 -2.94 7.98
C GLN A 66 4.30 -2.65 8.05
N ILE A 67 3.60 -3.33 8.96
CA ILE A 67 2.18 -3.13 9.23
C ILE A 67 2.03 -2.68 10.68
N GLN A 68 1.31 -1.58 10.90
CA GLN A 68 1.09 -0.98 12.21
C GLN A 68 -0.33 -0.39 12.31
N GLY A 69 -0.77 -0.11 13.53
CA GLY A 69 -2.08 0.47 13.84
C GLY A 69 -3.09 -0.57 14.36
N ASP A 70 -4.36 -0.17 14.41
CA ASP A 70 -5.47 -1.02 14.85
C ASP A 70 -5.87 -1.98 13.71
N VAL A 71 -5.16 -3.10 13.60
CA VAL A 71 -5.45 -4.17 12.64
C VAL A 71 -5.17 -5.53 13.28
N GLU A 72 -6.05 -6.51 13.02
CA GLU A 72 -5.82 -7.91 13.33
C GLU A 72 -5.37 -8.62 12.06
N ILE A 73 -4.17 -9.22 12.09
CA ILE A 73 -3.61 -9.91 10.93
C ILE A 73 -4.00 -11.38 10.97
N THR A 74 -4.77 -11.80 9.96
CA THR A 74 -5.20 -13.20 9.79
C THR A 74 -4.28 -14.00 8.86
N GLY A 75 -3.52 -13.34 8.00
CA GLY A 75 -2.54 -13.95 7.10
C GLY A 75 -1.70 -12.93 6.35
N ILE A 76 -0.48 -13.32 5.98
CA ILE A 76 0.41 -12.55 5.10
C ILE A 76 0.98 -13.53 4.08
N GLN A 77 0.90 -13.17 2.80
CA GLN A 77 1.55 -13.87 1.72
C GLN A 77 2.45 -12.89 0.96
N VAL A 78 3.72 -13.27 0.78
CA VAL A 78 4.68 -12.53 -0.04
C VAL A 78 5.15 -13.46 -1.15
N THR A 79 4.94 -13.05 -2.39
CA THR A 79 5.28 -13.84 -3.57
C THR A 79 6.11 -12.98 -4.51
N LEU A 80 7.19 -13.54 -5.05
CA LEU A 80 7.89 -12.94 -6.18
C LEU A 80 7.04 -13.23 -7.42
N ILE A 81 6.56 -12.17 -8.07
CA ILE A 81 5.84 -12.31 -9.34
C ILE A 81 6.93 -12.40 -10.41
N ASP A 82 7.31 -13.62 -10.75
CA ASP A 82 8.16 -13.87 -11.91
C ASP A 82 7.33 -13.59 -13.17
N LEU A 83 7.84 -12.72 -14.06
CA LEU A 83 7.29 -12.47 -15.40
C LEU A 83 7.58 -13.64 -16.35
#